data_AF-A0A1M5FUT3-F1
#
_entry.id   AF-A0A1M5FUT3-F1
#
_cell.length_a   1.000
_cell.length_b   1.000
_cell.length_c   1.000
_cell.angle_alpha   90.00
_cell.angle_beta   90.00
_cell.angle_gamma   90.00
#
_symmetry.space_group_name_H-M   'P 1'
#
loop_
_entity.id
_entity.type
_entity.pdbx_description
1 polymer ?
#
loop_
_entity_poly.entity_id
_entity_poly.type
_entity_poly.pdbx_seq_one_letter_code
_entity_poly.pdbx_strand_id
1 'polypeptide(L)'
;MKFHQLQLHKGSIESNNLSMPITWTEVGNQSNKLAIVLPSYEYTTQGPLLWYSNQVFLEAGFDTLQFHYSMNQFDEEKLPMIVNEMIASFLQQKQQYEEIQFVSIGVGSTIASHFLLHQAYPKVQAIWFSPKIQHPSVHQALSHRSNKGLVLFGEDGDLLYEDEVHLLEEKDHLIIAHVTGANDLLESNLSVDENINIIRSLMKIIESFIKKGKIELNEEKSKIRIYLSIYGDEFPLDEITEKLEIQPSKTYKKGEEIIPPHGRPNPYYKRYYQETCWEYDMDYVESIDLEEQMDLFVRRFYSKIYIINELREKYNLKSHIQVVLEVENGEMPVLTLNKKILSFAHLIKSEYIGFDTYVMPFDENIRFESDGINFKGRKL
;
A
#
# COMPACT_ATOMS: atom_id res chain seq x y z
N MET A 1 11.86 16.92 -20.18
CA MET A 1 11.19 17.80 -19.21
C MET A 1 11.02 19.17 -19.83
N LYS A 2 9.79 19.58 -20.16
CA LYS A 2 9.51 21.00 -20.42
C LYS A 2 9.41 21.67 -19.06
N PHE A 3 10.36 22.54 -18.71
CA PHE A 3 10.18 23.43 -17.57
C PHE A 3 9.00 24.34 -17.92
N HIS A 4 7.83 24.11 -17.32
CA HIS A 4 6.75 25.07 -17.42
C HIS A 4 7.21 26.34 -16.72
N GLN A 5 7.05 27.49 -17.37
CA GLN A 5 7.35 28.77 -16.74
C GLN A 5 6.34 28.99 -15.62
N LEU A 6 6.80 29.00 -14.37
CA LEU A 6 5.98 29.24 -13.20
C LEU A 6 5.93 30.74 -12.92
N GLN A 7 4.73 31.29 -12.73
CA GLN A 7 4.55 32.67 -12.26
C GLN A 7 3.93 32.65 -10.87
N LEU A 8 4.68 33.15 -9.88
CA LEU A 8 4.26 33.19 -8.48
C LEU A 8 3.71 34.57 -8.13
N HIS A 9 2.51 34.60 -7.58
CA HIS A 9 1.82 35.81 -7.14
C HIS A 9 1.50 35.69 -5.65
N LYS A 10 2.00 36.64 -4.86
CA LYS A 10 1.60 36.82 -3.45
C LYS A 10 0.66 38.00 -3.38
N GLY A 11 -0.45 37.84 -2.67
CA GLY A 11 -1.47 38.89 -2.55
C GLY A 11 -2.52 38.53 -1.53
N SER A 12 -3.70 39.12 -1.68
CA SER A 12 -4.86 38.83 -0.86
C SER A 12 -6.13 38.82 -1.69
N ILE A 13 -7.12 38.03 -1.27
CA ILE A 13 -8.49 38.13 -1.77
C ILE A 13 -9.32 38.87 -0.73
N GLU A 14 -10.10 39.84 -1.18
CA GLU A 14 -11.00 40.61 -0.32
C GLU A 14 -12.45 40.13 -0.48
N SER A 15 -13.16 39.97 0.63
CA SER A 15 -14.61 39.77 0.68
C SER A 15 -15.17 40.39 1.96
N ASN A 16 -16.27 41.14 1.88
CA ASN A 16 -17.00 41.66 3.05
C ASN A 16 -16.12 42.37 4.11
N ASN A 17 -15.21 43.25 3.66
CA ASN A 17 -14.21 43.97 4.50
C ASN A 17 -13.18 43.07 5.20
N LEU A 18 -13.10 41.80 4.85
CA LEU A 18 -12.05 40.88 5.27
C LEU A 18 -11.05 40.70 4.13
N SER A 19 -9.78 40.58 4.48
CA SER A 19 -8.68 40.32 3.55
C SER A 19 -7.99 39.03 3.95
N MET A 20 -7.88 38.11 2.99
CA MET A 20 -7.28 36.79 3.19
C MET A 20 -6.01 36.69 2.36
N PRO A 21 -4.82 36.57 2.98
CA PRO A 21 -3.59 36.37 2.25
C PRO A 21 -3.64 35.07 1.45
N ILE A 22 -3.16 35.14 0.21
CA ILE A 22 -3.07 34.00 -0.71
C ILE A 22 -1.72 33.92 -1.38
N THR A 23 -1.39 32.73 -1.87
CA THR A 23 -0.34 32.53 -2.86
C THR A 23 -0.93 31.81 -4.05
N TRP A 24 -0.81 32.42 -5.22
CA TRP A 24 -1.33 31.89 -6.47
C TRP A 24 -0.18 31.65 -7.43
N THR A 25 -0.11 30.46 -8.02
CA THR A 25 0.93 30.08 -8.97
C THR A 25 0.31 29.67 -10.29
N GLU A 26 0.73 30.29 -11.39
CA GLU A 26 0.32 29.93 -12.75
C GLU A 26 1.37 29.04 -13.43
N VAL A 27 0.90 28.01 -14.12
CA VAL A 27 1.73 27.10 -14.92
C VAL A 27 1.58 27.44 -16.41
N GLY A 28 2.59 28.10 -16.99
CA GLY A 28 2.57 28.51 -18.39
C GLY A 28 1.53 29.58 -18.70
N ASN A 29 1.04 29.64 -19.95
CA ASN A 29 0.22 30.76 -20.42
C ASN A 29 -1.31 30.54 -20.39
N GLN A 30 -1.83 29.38 -19.93
CA GLN A 30 -3.28 29.09 -19.84
C GLN A 30 -3.55 27.67 -19.30
N SER A 31 -3.44 27.44 -17.99
CA SER A 31 -3.97 26.18 -17.40
C SER A 31 -5.48 26.28 -17.19
N ASN A 32 -6.21 25.25 -17.60
CA ASN A 32 -7.64 25.11 -17.30
C ASN A 32 -7.91 24.24 -16.04
N LYS A 33 -6.87 23.92 -15.28
CA LYS A 33 -6.94 23.09 -14.06
C LYS A 33 -6.45 23.88 -12.85
N LEU A 34 -7.20 23.86 -11.75
CA LEU A 34 -6.87 24.58 -10.52
C LEU A 34 -6.82 23.63 -9.31
N ALA A 35 -5.74 23.69 -8.54
CA ALA A 35 -5.65 23.06 -7.24
C ALA A 35 -5.81 24.11 -6.14
N ILE A 36 -6.73 23.90 -5.20
CA ILE A 36 -6.98 24.80 -4.07
C ILE A 36 -6.45 24.14 -2.81
N VAL A 37 -5.44 24.74 -2.19
CA VAL A 37 -4.74 24.19 -1.01
C VAL A 37 -5.22 24.90 0.25
N LEU A 38 -5.77 24.11 1.18
CA LEU A 38 -6.47 24.55 2.39
C LEU A 38 -5.78 23.98 3.63
N PRO A 39 -4.95 24.80 4.33
CA PRO A 39 -4.18 24.34 5.48
C PRO A 39 -5.04 24.05 6.72
N SER A 40 -4.40 23.51 7.76
CA SER A 40 -4.94 23.57 9.12
C SER A 40 -4.41 24.83 9.82
N TYR A 41 -4.99 25.22 10.95
CA TYR A 41 -4.50 26.41 11.67
C TYR A 41 -3.06 26.27 12.15
N GLU A 42 -2.67 25.07 12.57
CA GLU A 42 -1.33 24.77 13.08
C GLU A 42 -0.40 24.22 12.00
N TYR A 43 -0.92 23.95 10.80
CA TYR A 43 -0.17 23.37 9.68
C TYR A 43 -0.36 24.20 8.40
N THR A 44 0.56 25.13 8.17
CA THR A 44 0.51 26.04 7.03
C THR A 44 0.87 25.36 5.71
N THR A 45 0.64 26.04 4.59
CA THR A 45 1.01 25.59 3.24
C THR A 45 2.52 25.45 3.02
N GLN A 46 3.35 25.91 3.98
CA GLN A 46 4.79 25.70 3.98
C GLN A 46 5.21 24.38 4.65
N GLY A 47 4.28 23.67 5.30
CA GLY A 47 4.56 22.35 5.87
C GLY A 47 4.86 21.32 4.77
N PRO A 48 5.76 20.35 4.98
CA PRO A 48 6.23 19.43 3.94
C PRO A 48 5.12 18.74 3.15
N LEU A 49 4.07 18.26 3.82
CA LEU A 49 2.96 17.55 3.20
C LEU A 49 2.24 18.41 2.15
N LEU A 50 1.84 19.64 2.52
CA LEU A 50 1.15 20.56 1.61
C LEU A 50 2.10 21.17 0.59
N TRP A 51 3.35 21.46 0.99
CA TRP A 51 4.36 22.01 0.10
C TRP A 51 4.65 21.07 -1.07
N TYR A 52 4.94 19.79 -0.78
CA TYR A 52 5.20 18.81 -1.83
C TYR A 52 3.94 18.44 -2.59
N SER A 53 2.76 18.38 -1.94
CA SER A 53 1.50 18.20 -2.66
C SER A 53 1.30 19.29 -3.72
N ASN A 54 1.55 20.55 -3.37
CA ASN A 54 1.50 21.67 -4.30
C ASN A 54 2.49 21.51 -5.46
N GLN A 55 3.71 20.99 -5.22
CA GLN A 55 4.65 20.70 -6.32
C GLN A 55 4.12 19.63 -7.26
N VAL A 56 3.54 18.54 -6.74
CA VAL A 56 2.94 17.48 -7.58
C VAL A 56 1.83 18.04 -8.47
N PHE A 57 1.00 18.96 -7.96
CA PHE A 57 -0.02 19.64 -8.76
C PHE A 57 0.57 20.53 -9.86
N LEU A 58 1.60 21.33 -9.54
CA LEU A 58 2.29 22.16 -10.53
C LEU A 58 2.93 21.31 -11.64
N GLU A 59 3.55 20.18 -11.28
CA GLU A 59 4.12 19.21 -12.22
C GLU A 59 3.05 18.54 -13.10
N ALA A 60 1.84 18.34 -12.56
CA ALA A 60 0.67 17.86 -13.29
C ALA A 60 -0.04 18.93 -14.14
N GLY A 61 0.49 20.17 -14.15
CA GLY A 61 0.01 21.28 -14.96
C GLY A 61 -1.21 21.99 -14.38
N PHE A 62 -1.43 21.93 -13.06
CA PHE A 62 -2.45 22.73 -12.38
C PHE A 62 -1.89 24.09 -11.99
N ASP A 63 -2.67 25.14 -12.17
CA ASP A 63 -2.48 26.35 -11.38
C ASP A 63 -2.80 26.04 -9.92
N THR A 64 -2.16 26.73 -8.97
CA THR A 64 -2.41 26.48 -7.54
C THR A 64 -2.83 27.75 -6.81
N LEU A 65 -3.84 27.64 -5.95
CA LEU A 65 -4.32 28.70 -5.07
C LEU A 65 -4.21 28.24 -3.62
N GLN A 66 -3.28 28.83 -2.89
CA GLN A 66 -2.98 28.53 -1.50
C GLN A 66 -3.55 29.62 -0.60
N PHE A 67 -4.38 29.21 0.37
CA PHE A 67 -4.93 30.11 1.38
C PHE A 67 -4.05 30.16 2.63
N HIS A 68 -3.95 31.33 3.25
CA HIS A 68 -3.21 31.52 4.49
C HIS A 68 -4.10 32.20 5.55
N TYR A 69 -4.68 31.39 6.43
CA TYR A 69 -5.49 31.83 7.57
C TYR A 69 -4.90 31.34 8.90
N SER A 70 -5.24 32.01 9.99
CA SER A 70 -4.89 31.60 11.35
C SER A 70 -6.06 31.78 12.31
N MET A 71 -6.07 31.02 13.42
CA MET A 71 -7.10 31.07 14.48
C MET A 71 -7.35 32.50 14.98
N ASN A 72 -6.27 33.29 15.08
CA ASN A 72 -6.31 34.64 15.62
C ASN A 72 -7.03 35.64 14.69
N GLN A 73 -7.19 35.29 13.41
CA GLN A 73 -7.79 36.15 12.39
C GLN A 73 -9.21 35.73 12.03
N PHE A 74 -9.51 34.43 12.07
CA PHE A 74 -10.78 33.89 11.60
C PHE A 74 -11.32 32.83 12.54
N ASP A 75 -12.58 33.02 12.92
CA ASP A 75 -13.41 32.07 13.66
C ASP A 75 -13.66 30.80 12.81
N GLU A 76 -13.41 29.63 13.40
CA GLU A 76 -13.50 28.32 12.74
C GLU A 76 -14.89 28.07 12.16
N GLU A 77 -15.96 28.47 12.84
CA GLU A 77 -17.34 28.24 12.39
C GLU A 77 -17.66 29.04 11.12
N LYS A 78 -17.05 30.22 10.96
CA LYS A 78 -17.32 31.15 9.84
C LYS A 78 -16.35 30.98 8.69
N LEU A 79 -15.18 30.39 8.95
CA LEU A 79 -14.10 30.23 7.98
C LEU A 79 -14.56 29.54 6.68
N PRO A 80 -15.37 28.46 6.69
CA PRO A 80 -15.85 27.82 5.46
C PRO A 80 -16.60 28.77 4.54
N MET A 81 -17.54 29.54 5.09
CA MET A 81 -18.36 30.47 4.32
C MET A 81 -17.50 31.60 3.73
N ILE A 82 -16.64 32.22 4.56
CA ILE A 82 -15.77 33.34 4.15
C ILE A 82 -14.83 32.91 3.02
N VAL A 83 -14.13 31.78 3.18
CA VAL A 83 -13.18 31.30 2.19
C VAL A 83 -13.89 30.89 0.90
N ASN A 84 -15.10 30.31 0.98
CA ASN A 84 -15.87 29.94 -0.21
C ASN A 84 -16.35 31.16 -1.01
N GLU A 85 -16.74 32.25 -0.36
CA GLU A 85 -17.03 33.53 -1.04
C GLU A 85 -15.78 34.07 -1.77
N MET A 86 -14.62 33.99 -1.13
CA MET A 86 -13.35 34.42 -1.71
C MET A 86 -12.92 33.53 -2.89
N ILE A 87 -13.11 32.21 -2.80
CA ILE A 87 -12.92 31.28 -3.92
C ILE A 87 -13.84 31.68 -5.08
N ALA A 88 -15.13 31.93 -4.82
CA ALA A 88 -16.07 32.32 -5.86
C ALA A 88 -15.66 33.65 -6.54
N SER A 89 -15.26 34.66 -5.77
CA SER A 89 -14.74 35.92 -6.29
C SER A 89 -13.48 35.73 -7.16
N PHE A 90 -12.54 34.89 -6.70
CA PHE A 90 -11.35 34.55 -7.48
C PHE A 90 -11.70 33.87 -8.80
N LEU A 91 -12.58 32.87 -8.78
CA LEU A 91 -13.00 32.14 -9.97
C LEU A 91 -13.73 33.04 -10.98
N GLN A 92 -14.48 34.05 -10.52
CA GLN A 92 -15.14 35.02 -11.40
C GLN A 92 -14.16 35.97 -12.12
N GLN A 93 -13.02 36.27 -11.51
CA GLN A 93 -12.02 37.21 -12.04
C GLN A 93 -10.97 36.53 -12.95
N LYS A 94 -10.93 35.20 -12.96
CA LYS A 94 -9.95 34.41 -13.71
C LYS A 94 -10.58 33.72 -14.91
N GLN A 95 -9.72 33.13 -15.74
CA GLN A 95 -10.17 32.26 -16.82
C GLN A 95 -11.00 31.10 -16.27
N GLN A 96 -11.89 30.56 -17.10
CA GLN A 96 -12.74 29.46 -16.69
C GLN A 96 -11.90 28.18 -16.52
N TYR A 97 -11.76 27.71 -15.27
CA TYR A 97 -11.21 26.40 -15.00
C TYR A 97 -12.24 25.31 -15.33
N GLU A 98 -11.80 24.22 -15.92
CA GLU A 98 -12.64 23.05 -16.23
C GLU A 98 -12.61 22.03 -15.10
N GLU A 99 -11.52 22.02 -14.32
CA GLU A 99 -11.26 21.07 -13.24
C GLU A 99 -10.73 21.78 -12.01
N ILE A 100 -11.34 21.52 -10.86
CA ILE A 100 -10.87 21.96 -9.55
C ILE A 100 -10.53 20.75 -8.70
N GLN A 101 -9.37 20.76 -8.04
CA GLN A 101 -9.01 19.77 -7.03
C GLN A 101 -8.72 20.45 -5.70
N PHE A 102 -9.40 20.02 -4.64
CA PHE A 102 -9.10 20.49 -3.29
C PHE A 102 -8.01 19.63 -2.66
N VAL A 103 -7.11 20.27 -1.93
CA VAL A 103 -6.11 19.60 -1.08
C VAL A 103 -6.26 20.21 0.31
N SER A 104 -6.70 19.41 1.28
CA SER A 104 -7.06 19.93 2.59
C SER A 104 -6.53 19.09 3.74
N ILE A 105 -6.24 19.75 4.87
CA ILE A 105 -5.87 19.09 6.12
C ILE A 105 -6.63 19.67 7.30
N GLY A 106 -7.08 18.81 8.24
CA GLY A 106 -7.73 19.23 9.48
C GLY A 106 -8.90 20.19 9.22
N VAL A 107 -8.84 21.42 9.75
CA VAL A 107 -9.90 22.43 9.54
C VAL A 107 -10.09 22.82 8.07
N GLY A 108 -9.07 22.70 7.21
CA GLY A 108 -9.23 22.96 5.78
C GLY A 108 -10.30 22.07 5.12
N SER A 109 -10.56 20.88 5.70
CA SER A 109 -11.62 19.98 5.23
C SER A 109 -13.03 20.57 5.39
N THR A 110 -13.27 21.46 6.36
CA THR A 110 -14.58 22.11 6.53
C THR A 110 -14.86 23.11 5.40
N ILE A 111 -13.82 23.78 4.91
CA ILE A 111 -13.90 24.69 3.75
C ILE A 111 -14.17 23.91 2.46
N ALA A 112 -13.41 22.83 2.22
CA ALA A 112 -13.57 21.98 1.05
C ALA A 112 -14.96 21.34 1.03
N SER A 113 -15.43 20.80 2.17
CA SER A 113 -16.77 20.23 2.28
C SER A 113 -17.87 21.26 2.07
N HIS A 114 -17.72 22.49 2.57
CA HIS A 114 -18.68 23.56 2.29
C HIS A 114 -18.79 23.86 0.78
N PHE A 115 -17.66 23.95 0.07
CA PHE A 115 -17.66 24.13 -1.39
C PHE A 115 -18.39 22.98 -2.07
N LEU A 116 -18.01 21.75 -1.72
CA LEU A 116 -18.58 20.55 -2.31
C LEU A 116 -20.09 20.44 -2.03
N LEU A 117 -20.60 20.88 -0.89
CA LEU A 117 -22.03 20.75 -0.59
C LEU A 117 -22.89 21.85 -1.24
N HIS A 118 -22.33 23.05 -1.46
CA HIS A 118 -23.13 24.22 -1.85
C HIS A 118 -22.85 24.75 -3.26
N GLN A 119 -21.74 24.35 -3.88
CA GLN A 119 -21.38 24.79 -5.23
C GLN A 119 -21.42 23.63 -6.23
N ALA A 120 -22.05 23.90 -7.38
CA ALA A 120 -22.05 23.00 -8.51
C ALA A 120 -20.91 23.40 -9.46
N TYR A 121 -20.02 22.46 -9.74
CA TYR A 121 -18.91 22.68 -10.67
C TYR A 121 -18.65 21.40 -11.46
N PRO A 122 -18.35 21.47 -12.77
CA PRO A 122 -18.41 20.30 -13.66
C PRO A 122 -17.51 19.13 -13.25
N LYS A 123 -16.26 19.42 -12.89
CA LYS A 123 -15.29 18.42 -12.44
C LYS A 123 -14.59 18.89 -11.18
N VAL A 124 -14.94 18.28 -10.04
CA VAL A 124 -14.31 18.56 -8.76
C VAL A 124 -13.91 17.27 -8.08
N GLN A 125 -12.67 17.21 -7.60
CA GLN A 125 -12.14 16.13 -6.77
C GLN A 125 -11.51 16.71 -5.51
N ALA A 126 -11.20 15.86 -4.54
CA ALA A 126 -10.58 16.29 -3.30
C ALA A 126 -9.61 15.24 -2.74
N ILE A 127 -8.47 15.73 -2.25
CA ILE A 127 -7.51 15.01 -1.42
C ILE A 127 -7.66 15.53 0.01
N TRP A 128 -7.87 14.62 0.93
CA TRP A 128 -8.15 14.88 2.34
C TRP A 128 -7.07 14.25 3.19
N PHE A 129 -6.23 15.05 3.82
CA PHE A 129 -5.29 14.58 4.85
C PHE A 129 -5.95 14.77 6.22
N SER A 130 -6.13 13.68 6.96
CA SER A 130 -6.74 13.66 8.30
C SER A 130 -7.93 14.63 8.42
N PRO A 131 -8.98 14.46 7.59
CA PRO A 131 -10.13 15.36 7.62
C PRO A 131 -10.85 15.29 8.98
N LYS A 132 -11.49 16.39 9.39
CA LYS A 132 -12.33 16.43 10.60
C LYS A 132 -13.65 15.68 10.35
N ILE A 133 -13.60 14.35 10.29
CA ILE A 133 -14.73 13.50 9.88
C ILE A 133 -15.98 13.72 10.75
N GLN A 134 -15.82 13.93 12.05
CA GLN A 134 -16.92 14.22 12.98
C GLN A 134 -17.67 15.53 12.67
N HIS A 135 -17.07 16.44 11.92
CA HIS A 135 -17.75 17.66 11.52
C HIS A 135 -18.88 17.30 10.54
N PRO A 136 -20.16 17.65 10.81
CA PRO A 136 -21.30 17.16 10.03
C PRO A 136 -21.20 17.40 8.52
N SER A 137 -20.70 18.58 8.12
CA SER A 137 -20.50 18.90 6.70
C SER A 137 -19.41 18.05 6.04
N VAL A 138 -18.36 17.69 6.78
CA VAL A 138 -17.26 16.85 6.27
C VAL A 138 -17.77 15.43 6.07
N HIS A 139 -18.39 14.84 7.10
CA HIS A 139 -19.04 13.53 7.01
C HIS A 139 -20.04 13.48 5.84
N GLN A 140 -20.89 14.49 5.71
CA GLN A 140 -21.88 14.56 4.64
C GLN A 140 -21.23 14.61 3.25
N ALA A 141 -20.20 15.43 3.07
CA ALA A 141 -19.48 15.56 1.80
C ALA A 141 -18.78 14.25 1.39
N LEU A 142 -18.16 13.55 2.35
CA LEU A 142 -17.53 12.25 2.12
C LEU A 142 -18.57 11.16 1.81
N SER A 143 -19.70 11.14 2.53
CA SER A 143 -20.70 10.06 2.42
C SER A 143 -21.58 10.11 1.17
N HIS A 144 -21.93 11.30 0.65
CA HIS A 144 -23.09 11.46 -0.25
C HIS A 144 -22.81 12.01 -1.65
N ARG A 145 -21.57 12.41 -1.98
CA ARG A 145 -21.28 12.92 -3.34
C ARG A 145 -20.71 11.84 -4.24
N SER A 146 -20.93 11.99 -5.55
CA SER A 146 -20.37 11.12 -6.60
C SER A 146 -18.95 11.50 -7.04
N ASN A 147 -18.35 12.54 -6.44
CA ASN A 147 -17.03 13.03 -6.81
C ASN A 147 -15.94 12.13 -6.24
N LYS A 148 -14.93 11.83 -7.06
CA LYS A 148 -13.79 11.04 -6.60
C LYS A 148 -13.01 11.76 -5.51
N GLY A 149 -12.71 11.06 -4.43
CA GLY A 149 -11.90 11.56 -3.32
C GLY A 149 -10.79 10.59 -2.94
N LEU A 150 -9.64 11.14 -2.52
CA LEU A 150 -8.58 10.40 -1.84
C LEU A 150 -8.54 10.88 -0.39
N VAL A 151 -8.75 9.98 0.56
CA VAL A 151 -8.72 10.26 1.99
C VAL A 151 -7.52 9.53 2.59
N LEU A 152 -6.72 10.25 3.36
CA LEU A 152 -5.49 9.77 3.96
C LEU A 152 -5.55 10.05 5.46
N PHE A 153 -5.55 9.01 6.28
CA PHE A 153 -5.52 9.10 7.73
C PHE A 153 -4.18 8.64 8.29
N GLY A 154 -3.78 9.18 9.43
CA GLY A 154 -2.75 8.58 10.27
C GLY A 154 -3.40 7.57 11.21
N GLU A 155 -2.87 6.35 11.27
CA GLU A 155 -3.42 5.28 12.12
C GLU A 155 -3.42 5.65 13.62
N ASP A 156 -2.42 6.41 14.05
CA ASP A 156 -2.27 6.89 15.43
C ASP A 156 -2.84 8.33 15.61
N GLY A 157 -3.63 8.82 14.65
CA GLY A 157 -4.21 10.17 14.68
C GLY A 157 -5.48 10.28 15.53
N ASP A 158 -5.68 11.43 16.18
CA ASP A 158 -6.87 11.69 17.02
C ASP A 158 -8.12 11.97 16.17
N LEU A 159 -7.96 12.24 14.87
CA LEU A 159 -9.06 12.49 13.94
C LEU A 159 -9.59 11.22 13.27
N LEU A 160 -8.99 10.07 13.54
CA LEU A 160 -9.42 8.77 13.04
C LEU A 160 -10.48 8.17 13.98
N TYR A 161 -11.69 7.99 13.45
CA TYR A 161 -12.79 7.32 14.17
C TYR A 161 -13.19 6.06 13.41
N GLU A 162 -12.69 4.91 13.85
CA GLU A 162 -12.79 3.62 13.14
C GLU A 162 -14.21 3.32 12.66
N ASP A 163 -15.22 3.42 13.54
CA ASP A 163 -16.61 3.16 13.21
C ASP A 163 -17.14 4.05 12.06
N GLU A 164 -16.75 5.32 12.01
CA GLU A 164 -17.17 6.25 10.95
C GLU A 164 -16.39 5.99 9.65
N VAL A 165 -15.09 5.67 9.76
CA VAL A 165 -14.23 5.42 8.62
C VAL A 165 -14.62 4.13 7.91
N HIS A 166 -14.95 3.06 8.64
CA HIS A 166 -15.45 1.81 8.06
C HIS A 166 -16.69 2.02 7.18
N LEU A 167 -17.59 2.93 7.56
CA LEU A 167 -18.76 3.28 6.73
C LEU A 167 -18.38 4.04 5.44
N LEU A 168 -17.25 4.75 5.45
CA LEU A 168 -16.72 5.44 4.27
C LEU A 168 -15.91 4.50 3.36
N GLU A 169 -15.28 3.46 3.90
CA GLU A 169 -14.50 2.47 3.15
C GLU A 169 -15.37 1.65 2.18
N GLU A 170 -16.68 1.60 2.42
CA GLU A 170 -17.68 0.99 1.53
C GLU A 170 -18.09 1.88 0.34
N LYS A 171 -17.58 3.12 0.23
CA LYS A 171 -18.00 4.08 -0.80
C LYS A 171 -17.14 3.98 -2.06
N ASP A 172 -17.73 3.55 -3.18
CA ASP A 172 -17.06 3.40 -4.48
C ASP A 172 -16.41 4.68 -5.05
N HIS A 173 -16.80 5.86 -4.57
CA HIS A 173 -16.22 7.14 -5.00
C HIS A 173 -15.03 7.60 -4.14
N LEU A 174 -14.71 6.90 -3.05
CA LEU A 174 -13.58 7.23 -2.19
C LEU A 174 -12.47 6.17 -2.33
N ILE A 175 -11.23 6.65 -2.33
CA ILE A 175 -10.06 5.84 -2.01
C ILE A 175 -9.63 6.27 -0.62
N ILE A 176 -9.58 5.33 0.32
CA ILE A 176 -9.13 5.61 1.69
C ILE A 176 -7.77 4.92 1.90
N ALA A 177 -6.84 5.61 2.56
CA ALA A 177 -5.59 5.03 2.98
C ALA A 177 -5.24 5.47 4.39
N HIS A 178 -4.57 4.57 5.10
CA HIS A 178 -4.11 4.74 6.47
C HIS A 178 -2.59 4.64 6.47
N VAL A 179 -1.92 5.66 6.99
CA VAL A 179 -0.47 5.70 7.13
C VAL A 179 -0.12 5.05 8.45
N THR A 180 0.56 3.91 8.40
CA THR A 180 0.83 3.07 9.57
C THR A 180 1.69 3.81 10.58
N GLY A 181 1.28 3.80 11.85
CA GLY A 181 2.03 4.44 12.94
C GLY A 181 2.20 5.96 12.81
N ALA A 182 1.39 6.61 11.96
CA ALA A 182 1.46 8.04 11.74
C ALA A 182 0.36 8.80 12.47
N ASN A 183 0.67 10.02 12.90
CA ASN A 183 -0.27 10.95 13.54
C ASN A 183 -1.15 11.70 12.52
N ASP A 184 -1.95 12.67 12.98
CA ASP A 184 -2.84 13.48 12.11
C ASP A 184 -2.10 14.32 11.06
N LEU A 185 -0.79 14.54 11.21
CA LEU A 185 0.06 15.20 10.20
C LEU A 185 0.66 14.22 9.19
N LEU A 186 0.31 12.93 9.30
CA LEU A 186 0.86 11.82 8.53
C LEU A 186 2.38 11.66 8.74
N GLU A 187 2.84 11.91 9.97
CA GLU A 187 4.22 11.69 10.39
C GLU A 187 4.29 10.62 11.48
N SER A 188 5.29 9.75 11.40
CA SER A 188 5.68 8.78 12.41
C SER A 188 6.60 9.42 13.46
N ASN A 189 6.50 8.93 14.70
CA ASN A 189 7.37 9.34 15.80
C ASN A 189 8.70 8.55 15.87
N LEU A 190 8.91 7.60 14.96
CA LEU A 190 10.06 6.68 15.01
C LEU A 190 11.35 7.30 14.49
N SER A 191 11.33 7.93 13.30
CA SER A 191 12.53 8.55 12.73
C SER A 191 12.23 9.57 11.62
N VAL A 192 13.18 10.48 11.37
CA VAL A 192 13.11 11.43 10.26
C VAL A 192 13.15 10.72 8.90
N ASP A 193 13.98 9.68 8.76
CA ASP A 193 14.09 8.91 7.51
C ASP A 193 12.77 8.25 7.13
N GLU A 194 12.04 7.73 8.13
CA GLU A 194 10.70 7.19 7.95
C GLU A 194 9.72 8.26 7.47
N ASN A 195 9.73 9.45 8.08
CA ASN A 195 8.86 10.55 7.64
C ASN A 195 9.16 11.02 6.22
N ILE A 196 10.44 11.03 5.82
CA ILE A 196 10.83 11.30 4.42
C ILE A 196 10.26 10.23 3.48
N ASN A 197 10.33 8.95 3.89
CA ASN A 197 9.79 7.85 3.10
C ASN A 197 8.26 7.91 3.01
N ILE A 198 7.56 8.20 4.11
CA ILE A 198 6.11 8.41 4.15
C ILE A 198 5.72 9.53 3.18
N ILE A 199 6.33 10.71 3.29
CA ILE A 199 6.04 11.84 2.40
C ILE A 199 6.28 11.46 0.94
N ARG A 200 7.40 10.80 0.64
CA ARG A 200 7.71 10.33 -0.72
C ARG A 200 6.62 9.40 -1.25
N SER A 201 6.16 8.47 -0.42
CA SER A 201 5.09 7.53 -0.77
C SER A 201 3.76 8.27 -0.99
N LEU A 202 3.36 9.17 -0.09
CA LEU A 202 2.18 10.02 -0.24
C LEU A 202 2.20 10.83 -1.54
N MET A 203 3.35 11.39 -1.92
CA MET A 203 3.46 12.14 -3.18
C MET A 203 3.23 11.28 -4.41
N LYS A 204 3.75 10.03 -4.43
CA LYS A 204 3.49 9.08 -5.53
C LYS A 204 2.00 8.69 -5.62
N ILE A 205 1.34 8.57 -4.46
CA ILE A 205 -0.08 8.25 -4.36
C ILE A 205 -0.91 9.41 -4.94
N ILE A 206 -0.61 10.64 -4.52
CA ILE A 206 -1.25 11.85 -5.02
C ILE A 206 -1.03 12.00 -6.54
N GLU A 207 0.20 11.82 -7.01
CA GLU A 207 0.53 11.86 -8.44
C GLU A 207 -0.30 10.83 -9.24
N SER A 208 -0.43 9.62 -8.71
CA SER A 208 -1.21 8.54 -9.32
C SER A 208 -2.70 8.88 -9.36
N PHE A 209 -3.24 9.41 -8.25
CA PHE A 209 -4.62 9.88 -8.15
C PHE A 209 -4.92 10.96 -9.19
N ILE A 210 -4.04 11.97 -9.31
CA ILE A 210 -4.20 13.07 -10.28
C ILE A 210 -4.14 12.57 -11.72
N LYS A 211 -3.19 11.69 -12.07
CA LYS A 211 -2.97 11.24 -13.46
C LYS A 211 -4.02 10.25 -13.96
N LYS A 212 -4.36 9.25 -13.15
CA LYS A 212 -5.18 8.11 -13.56
C LYS A 212 -6.64 8.23 -13.09
N GLY A 213 -6.93 9.11 -12.12
CA GLY A 213 -8.22 9.19 -11.46
C GLY A 213 -8.62 7.90 -10.72
N LYS A 214 -7.68 6.97 -10.57
CA LYS A 214 -7.78 5.67 -9.87
C LYS A 214 -6.37 5.33 -9.39
N ILE A 215 -6.25 4.78 -8.20
CA ILE A 215 -5.00 4.18 -7.72
C ILE A 215 -5.14 2.69 -8.00
N GLU A 216 -4.29 2.15 -8.88
CA GLU A 216 -4.23 0.70 -9.13
C GLU A 216 -3.56 0.07 -7.92
N LEU A 217 -4.38 -0.62 -7.15
CA LEU A 217 -4.00 -1.33 -5.95
C LEU A 217 -3.51 -2.73 -6.38
N ASN A 218 -2.23 -3.02 -6.12
CA ASN A 218 -1.71 -4.37 -6.33
C ASN A 218 -2.25 -5.26 -5.23
N GLU A 219 -3.18 -6.15 -5.56
CA GLU A 219 -3.61 -7.21 -4.65
C GLU A 219 -2.47 -8.22 -4.54
N GLU A 220 -1.87 -8.34 -3.36
CA GLU A 220 -1.04 -9.50 -3.04
C GLU A 220 -1.92 -10.74 -3.13
N LYS A 221 -1.50 -11.73 -3.93
CA LYS A 221 -2.25 -12.96 -4.13
C LYS A 221 -1.65 -14.07 -3.31
N SER A 222 -2.50 -14.98 -2.84
CA SER A 222 -2.05 -16.20 -2.18
C SER A 222 -1.08 -16.99 -3.05
N LYS A 223 -0.03 -17.51 -2.42
CA LYS A 223 1.03 -18.28 -3.07
C LYS A 223 1.18 -19.64 -2.43
N ILE A 224 1.56 -20.60 -3.25
CA ILE A 224 1.82 -21.97 -2.86
C ILE A 224 3.26 -22.30 -3.22
N ARG A 225 4.02 -22.81 -2.26
CA ARG A 225 5.32 -23.43 -2.49
C ARG A 225 5.27 -24.88 -2.07
N ILE A 226 5.81 -25.77 -2.90
CA ILE A 226 5.89 -27.20 -2.63
C ILE A 226 7.33 -27.62 -2.75
N TYR A 227 7.83 -28.39 -1.79
CA TYR A 227 9.18 -28.92 -1.85
C TYR A 227 9.28 -30.39 -1.41
N LEU A 228 10.25 -31.10 -1.99
CA LEU A 228 10.70 -32.42 -1.56
C LEU A 228 12.01 -32.24 -0.82
N SER A 229 12.08 -32.76 0.40
CA SER A 229 13.32 -32.89 1.15
C SER A 229 13.74 -34.35 1.20
N ILE A 230 15.01 -34.63 0.90
CA ILE A 230 15.67 -35.92 1.10
C ILE A 230 16.80 -35.68 2.09
N TYR A 231 16.76 -36.38 3.22
CA TYR A 231 17.61 -36.09 4.36
C TYR A 231 18.05 -37.36 5.11
N GLY A 232 19.11 -37.24 5.88
CA GLY A 232 19.75 -38.36 6.58
C GLY A 232 21.03 -37.90 7.25
N ASP A 233 21.84 -38.83 7.77
CA ASP A 233 23.07 -38.49 8.49
C ASP A 233 24.11 -37.75 7.62
N GLU A 234 25.02 -38.48 6.99
CA GLU A 234 26.01 -37.93 6.07
C GLU A 234 25.93 -38.69 4.75
N PHE A 235 25.69 -37.98 3.65
CA PHE A 235 25.61 -38.57 2.32
C PHE A 235 26.10 -37.60 1.24
N PRO A 236 26.56 -38.11 0.08
CA PRO A 236 27.11 -37.28 -0.99
C PRO A 236 26.00 -36.55 -1.77
N LEU A 237 25.78 -35.26 -1.46
CA LEU A 237 24.81 -34.39 -2.13
C LEU A 237 25.00 -34.32 -3.66
N ASP A 238 26.25 -34.36 -4.13
CA ASP A 238 26.58 -34.31 -5.55
C ASP A 238 26.08 -35.57 -6.28
N GLU A 239 26.18 -36.75 -5.64
CA GLU A 239 25.67 -38.00 -6.22
C GLU A 239 24.14 -37.99 -6.31
N ILE A 240 23.45 -37.42 -5.30
CA ILE A 240 22.00 -37.26 -5.34
C ILE A 240 21.60 -36.39 -6.54
N THR A 241 22.28 -35.25 -6.69
CA THR A 241 22.06 -34.28 -7.78
C THR A 241 22.30 -34.93 -9.16
N GLU A 242 23.41 -35.65 -9.30
CA GLU A 242 23.79 -36.35 -10.54
C GLU A 242 22.76 -37.44 -10.91
N LYS A 243 22.40 -38.31 -9.96
CA LYS A 243 21.47 -39.42 -10.22
C LYS A 243 20.04 -38.95 -10.49
N LEU A 244 19.57 -37.94 -9.77
CA LEU A 244 18.23 -37.38 -10.01
C LEU A 244 18.18 -36.53 -11.28
N GLU A 245 19.30 -35.99 -11.73
CA GLU A 245 19.41 -35.01 -12.82
C GLU A 245 18.53 -33.77 -12.56
N ILE A 246 18.48 -33.35 -11.29
CA ILE A 246 17.72 -32.20 -10.81
C ILE A 246 18.68 -31.36 -9.96
N GLN A 247 18.71 -30.05 -10.20
CA GLN A 247 19.46 -29.13 -9.36
C GLN A 247 18.64 -28.83 -8.10
N PRO A 248 19.20 -28.98 -6.88
CA PRO A 248 18.50 -28.64 -5.66
C PRO A 248 18.27 -27.12 -5.55
N SER A 249 17.17 -26.74 -4.90
CA SER A 249 16.92 -25.36 -4.48
C SER A 249 17.72 -25.03 -3.21
N LYS A 250 17.95 -26.03 -2.35
CA LYS A 250 18.69 -25.87 -1.11
C LYS A 250 19.43 -27.15 -0.73
N THR A 251 20.64 -26.99 -0.20
CA THR A 251 21.41 -28.09 0.39
C THR A 251 22.12 -27.62 1.64
N TYR A 252 22.30 -28.51 2.60
CA TYR A 252 23.17 -28.29 3.75
C TYR A 252 23.71 -29.62 4.27
N LYS A 253 24.86 -29.57 4.93
CA LYS A 253 25.46 -30.74 5.58
C LYS A 253 25.23 -30.71 7.08
N LYS A 254 25.14 -31.90 7.66
CA LYS A 254 25.13 -32.07 9.11
C LYS A 254 26.32 -31.35 9.75
N GLY A 255 26.05 -30.58 10.79
CA GLY A 255 27.07 -29.80 11.50
C GLY A 255 27.42 -28.44 10.88
N GLU A 256 26.86 -28.06 9.72
CA GLU A 256 27.00 -26.70 9.20
C GLU A 256 26.22 -25.70 10.06
N GLU A 257 26.78 -24.50 10.25
CA GLU A 257 26.16 -23.44 11.04
C GLU A 257 24.94 -22.87 10.29
N ILE A 258 23.81 -22.77 10.99
CA ILE A 258 22.58 -22.20 10.43
C ILE A 258 22.68 -20.68 10.49
N ILE A 259 22.73 -20.04 9.33
CA ILE A 259 22.78 -18.58 9.21
C ILE A 259 21.35 -18.06 9.03
N PRO A 260 20.84 -17.19 9.92
CA PRO A 260 19.50 -16.63 9.78
C PRO A 260 19.41 -15.68 8.57
N PRO A 261 18.23 -15.52 7.95
CA PRO A 261 18.03 -14.71 6.74
C PRO A 261 18.52 -13.26 6.85
N HIS A 262 18.47 -12.67 8.04
CA HIS A 262 18.93 -11.30 8.30
C HIS A 262 20.42 -11.19 8.68
N GLY A 263 21.22 -12.23 8.43
CA GLY A 263 22.69 -12.17 8.37
C GLY A 263 23.42 -11.86 9.68
N ARG A 264 22.72 -11.73 10.82
CA ARG A 264 23.33 -11.53 12.13
C ARG A 264 23.24 -12.81 12.97
N PRO A 265 24.25 -13.70 12.94
CA PRO A 265 24.32 -14.80 13.88
C PRO A 265 24.39 -14.25 15.30
N ASN A 266 23.57 -14.78 16.21
CA ASN A 266 23.69 -14.46 17.62
C ASN A 266 25.03 -15.06 18.12
N PRO A 267 26.01 -14.24 18.57
CA PRO A 267 27.32 -14.74 18.95
C PRO A 267 27.27 -15.68 20.18
N TYR A 268 26.17 -15.66 20.93
CA TYR A 268 25.96 -16.49 22.12
C TYR A 268 25.14 -17.75 21.85
N TYR A 269 24.52 -17.89 20.67
CA TYR A 269 23.66 -19.03 20.35
C TYR A 269 23.80 -19.45 18.89
N LYS A 270 24.76 -20.35 18.65
CA LYS A 270 24.96 -20.99 17.34
C LYS A 270 24.06 -22.21 17.20
N ARG A 271 23.35 -22.29 16.08
CA ARG A 271 22.57 -23.47 15.69
C ARG A 271 23.28 -24.19 14.56
N TYR A 272 23.19 -25.51 14.55
CA TYR A 272 23.80 -26.34 13.53
C TYR A 272 22.76 -27.31 12.97
N TYR A 273 22.85 -27.60 11.68
CA TYR A 273 22.00 -28.61 11.05
C TYR A 273 22.26 -29.97 11.69
N GLN A 274 21.18 -30.65 12.08
CA GLN A 274 21.26 -31.96 12.75
C GLN A 274 21.41 -33.13 11.76
N GLU A 275 21.25 -32.85 10.47
CA GLU A 275 21.24 -33.81 9.38
C GLU A 275 21.74 -33.15 8.08
N THR A 276 22.16 -33.98 7.13
CA THR A 276 22.44 -33.54 5.75
C THR A 276 21.13 -33.55 4.97
N CYS A 277 20.92 -32.57 4.11
CA CYS A 277 19.67 -32.41 3.37
C CYS A 277 19.92 -31.95 1.93
N TRP A 278 19.15 -32.56 1.04
CA TRP A 278 18.97 -32.17 -0.35
C TRP A 278 17.49 -31.81 -0.54
N GLU A 279 17.21 -30.57 -0.95
CA GLU A 279 15.85 -30.07 -1.11
C GLU A 279 15.65 -29.47 -2.51
N TYR A 280 14.48 -29.75 -3.09
CA TYR A 280 14.03 -29.12 -4.33
C TYR A 280 12.62 -28.58 -4.15
N ASP A 281 12.42 -27.34 -4.56
CA ASP A 281 11.14 -26.66 -4.61
C ASP A 281 10.82 -26.16 -6.02
N MET A 282 9.58 -25.69 -6.21
CA MET A 282 9.15 -25.03 -7.45
C MET A 282 8.97 -23.51 -7.26
N ASP A 283 9.70 -22.91 -6.31
CA ASP A 283 9.47 -21.56 -5.80
C ASP A 283 8.01 -21.34 -5.33
N TYR A 284 7.69 -20.11 -4.96
CA TYR A 284 6.32 -19.68 -4.71
C TYR A 284 5.60 -19.39 -6.04
N VAL A 285 4.43 -19.99 -6.20
CA VAL A 285 3.54 -19.77 -7.34
C VAL A 285 2.24 -19.14 -6.86
N GLU A 286 1.85 -18.02 -7.47
CA GLU A 286 0.52 -17.42 -7.25
C GLU A 286 -0.58 -18.41 -7.69
N SER A 287 -1.29 -18.96 -6.71
CA SER A 287 -2.35 -19.95 -6.94
C SER A 287 -3.14 -20.19 -5.67
N ILE A 288 -4.42 -20.53 -5.83
CA ILE A 288 -5.28 -21.09 -4.78
C ILE A 288 -5.61 -22.58 -5.01
N ASP A 289 -5.17 -23.13 -6.15
CA ASP A 289 -5.37 -24.53 -6.52
C ASP A 289 -4.14 -25.35 -6.15
N LEU A 290 -4.18 -25.97 -4.96
CA LEU A 290 -3.12 -26.85 -4.50
C LEU A 290 -3.02 -28.13 -5.34
N GLU A 291 -4.14 -28.66 -5.83
CA GLU A 291 -4.14 -29.92 -6.56
C GLU A 291 -3.35 -29.77 -7.86
N GLU A 292 -3.58 -28.68 -8.61
CA GLU A 292 -2.84 -28.38 -9.83
C GLU A 292 -1.33 -28.28 -9.57
N GLN A 293 -0.92 -27.53 -8.54
CA GLN A 293 0.48 -27.35 -8.21
C GLN A 293 1.15 -28.66 -7.78
N MET A 294 0.48 -29.47 -6.97
CA MET A 294 0.96 -30.80 -6.60
C MET A 294 1.03 -31.74 -7.81
N ASP A 295 0.15 -31.58 -8.80
CA ASP A 295 0.17 -32.41 -10.00
C ASP A 295 1.37 -32.10 -10.91
N LEU A 296 1.75 -30.83 -11.01
CA LEU A 296 2.98 -30.37 -11.65
C LEU A 296 4.22 -30.90 -10.92
N PHE A 297 4.21 -30.81 -9.59
CA PHE A 297 5.27 -31.33 -8.74
C PHE A 297 5.49 -32.83 -8.92
N VAL A 298 4.42 -33.63 -8.87
CA VAL A 298 4.50 -35.09 -9.04
C VAL A 298 5.07 -35.45 -10.42
N ARG A 299 4.68 -34.73 -11.49
CA ARG A 299 5.20 -34.99 -12.85
C ARG A 299 6.72 -34.85 -12.93
N ARG A 300 7.32 -33.94 -12.15
CA ARG A 300 8.78 -33.73 -12.10
C ARG A 300 9.54 -34.95 -11.59
N PHE A 301 8.99 -35.65 -10.61
CA PHE A 301 9.67 -36.74 -9.89
C PHE A 301 9.17 -38.13 -10.23
N TYR A 302 8.05 -38.27 -10.94
CA TYR A 302 7.42 -39.56 -11.17
C TYR A 302 8.35 -40.58 -11.85
N SER A 303 9.13 -40.15 -12.85
CA SER A 303 10.12 -41.01 -13.52
C SER A 303 11.36 -41.33 -12.66
N LYS A 304 11.53 -40.63 -11.53
CA LYS A 304 12.69 -40.73 -10.63
C LYS A 304 12.41 -41.55 -9.37
N ILE A 305 11.19 -42.07 -9.19
CA ILE A 305 10.77 -42.87 -8.01
C ILE A 305 11.75 -44.01 -7.71
N TYR A 306 12.15 -44.78 -8.72
CA TYR A 306 13.08 -45.88 -8.55
C TYR A 306 14.44 -45.41 -8.01
N ILE A 307 14.96 -44.31 -8.57
CA ILE A 307 16.25 -43.73 -8.20
C ILE A 307 16.19 -43.16 -6.77
N ILE A 308 15.10 -42.47 -6.41
CA ILE A 308 14.88 -41.98 -5.04
C ILE A 308 14.91 -43.15 -4.05
N ASN A 309 14.25 -44.26 -4.37
CA ASN A 309 14.23 -45.45 -3.52
C ASN A 309 15.59 -46.15 -3.44
N GLU A 310 16.34 -46.23 -4.55
CA GLU A 310 17.71 -46.76 -4.56
C GLU A 310 18.62 -45.95 -3.65
N LEU A 311 18.59 -44.61 -3.78
CA LEU A 311 19.34 -43.69 -2.93
C LEU A 311 18.93 -43.81 -1.45
N ARG A 312 17.63 -43.95 -1.19
CA ARG A 312 17.09 -44.18 0.15
C ARG A 312 17.72 -45.42 0.79
N GLU A 313 17.67 -46.56 0.14
CA GLU A 313 18.24 -47.81 0.69
C GLU A 313 19.76 -47.73 0.83
N LYS A 314 20.44 -47.14 -0.15
CA LYS A 314 21.91 -47.04 -0.16
C LYS A 314 22.45 -46.22 1.01
N TYR A 315 21.80 -45.11 1.34
CA TYR A 315 22.27 -44.17 2.37
C TYR A 315 21.37 -44.10 3.61
N ASN A 316 20.38 -44.99 3.72
CA ASN A 316 19.37 -44.97 4.78
C ASN A 316 18.69 -43.59 4.92
N LEU A 317 18.31 -42.99 3.77
CA LEU A 317 17.70 -41.66 3.74
C LEU A 317 16.23 -41.72 4.15
N LYS A 318 15.72 -40.55 4.50
CA LYS A 318 14.30 -40.27 4.67
C LYS A 318 13.91 -39.20 3.66
N SER A 319 12.61 -39.08 3.42
CA SER A 319 12.10 -37.99 2.61
C SER A 319 10.76 -37.50 3.13
N HIS A 320 10.46 -36.22 2.91
CA HIS A 320 9.13 -35.68 3.14
C HIS A 320 8.77 -34.67 2.05
N ILE A 321 7.47 -34.49 1.84
CA ILE A 321 6.95 -33.41 0.99
C ILE A 321 6.39 -32.33 1.91
N GLN A 322 6.69 -31.07 1.64
CA GLN A 322 6.12 -29.94 2.37
C GLN A 322 5.34 -29.05 1.42
N VAL A 323 4.18 -28.59 1.88
CA VAL A 323 3.41 -27.50 1.29
C VAL A 323 3.54 -26.30 2.20
N VAL A 324 3.95 -25.16 1.65
CA VAL A 324 3.97 -23.87 2.33
C VAL A 324 2.96 -22.97 1.64
N LEU A 325 2.00 -22.47 2.41
CA LEU A 325 0.99 -21.54 1.94
C LEU A 325 1.29 -20.15 2.49
N GLU A 326 1.33 -19.16 1.60
CA GLU A 326 1.19 -17.74 1.94
C GLU A 326 -0.22 -17.35 1.56
N VAL A 327 -1.07 -17.19 2.57
CA VAL A 327 -2.49 -16.88 2.38
C VAL A 327 -2.65 -15.38 2.53
N GLU A 328 -3.08 -14.72 1.47
CA GLU A 328 -3.34 -13.28 1.42
C GLU A 328 -4.84 -13.03 1.32
N ASN A 329 -5.32 -11.91 1.89
CA ASN A 329 -6.70 -11.45 1.77
C ASN A 329 -7.77 -12.48 2.15
N GLY A 330 -7.44 -13.42 3.05
CA GLY A 330 -8.32 -14.52 3.42
C GLY A 330 -8.63 -15.52 2.29
N GLU A 331 -7.94 -15.43 1.14
CA GLU A 331 -8.08 -16.34 0.00
C GLU A 331 -7.37 -17.67 0.28
N MET A 332 -7.99 -18.50 1.11
CA MET A 332 -7.45 -19.79 1.50
C MET A 332 -7.45 -20.78 0.32
N PRO A 333 -6.29 -21.38 -0.03
CA PRO A 333 -6.23 -22.44 -1.03
C PRO A 333 -7.08 -23.66 -0.63
N VAL A 334 -7.63 -24.35 -1.64
CA VAL A 334 -8.37 -25.59 -1.40
C VAL A 334 -7.38 -26.71 -1.03
N LEU A 335 -7.40 -27.12 0.23
CA LEU A 335 -6.51 -28.14 0.78
C LEU A 335 -7.03 -29.56 0.51
N THR A 336 -6.86 -30.03 -0.73
CA THR A 336 -7.22 -31.41 -1.11
C THR A 336 -6.04 -32.16 -1.70
N LEU A 337 -5.96 -33.46 -1.42
CA LEU A 337 -4.95 -34.36 -1.96
C LEU A 337 -5.63 -35.51 -2.69
N ASN A 338 -5.45 -35.57 -4.01
CA ASN A 338 -6.02 -36.63 -4.83
C ASN A 338 -5.24 -37.96 -4.69
N LYS A 339 -5.80 -39.05 -5.24
CA LYS A 339 -5.20 -40.40 -5.16
C LYS A 339 -3.81 -40.48 -5.79
N LYS A 340 -3.54 -39.69 -6.83
CA LYS A 340 -2.25 -39.69 -7.55
C LYS A 340 -1.16 -39.12 -6.66
N ILE A 341 -1.43 -38.01 -5.97
CA ILE A 341 -0.51 -37.38 -5.02
C ILE A 341 -0.21 -38.33 -3.86
N LEU A 342 -1.25 -38.92 -3.26
CA LEU A 342 -1.09 -39.88 -2.16
C LEU A 342 -0.29 -41.12 -2.57
N SER A 343 -0.53 -41.62 -3.79
CA SER A 343 0.21 -42.76 -4.34
C SER A 343 1.68 -42.42 -4.58
N PHE A 344 1.97 -41.22 -5.11
CA PHE A 344 3.35 -40.77 -5.30
C PHE A 344 4.11 -40.71 -3.98
N ALA A 345 3.55 -40.06 -2.96
CA ALA A 345 4.16 -39.98 -1.62
C ALA A 345 4.42 -41.37 -1.02
N HIS A 346 3.48 -42.30 -1.19
CA HIS A 346 3.66 -43.69 -0.77
C HIS A 346 4.79 -44.41 -1.53
N LEU A 347 4.90 -44.18 -2.84
CA LEU A 347 5.88 -44.86 -3.71
C LEU A 347 7.31 -44.44 -3.43
N ILE A 348 7.54 -43.17 -3.05
CA ILE A 348 8.87 -42.69 -2.63
C ILE A 348 9.19 -43.01 -1.16
N LYS A 349 8.24 -43.61 -0.43
CA LYS A 349 8.29 -43.82 1.03
C LYS A 349 8.53 -42.51 1.78
N SER A 350 7.76 -41.49 1.43
CA SER A 350 7.73 -40.23 2.17
C SER A 350 7.27 -40.50 3.61
N GLU A 351 7.95 -39.91 4.58
CA GLU A 351 7.61 -40.00 6.01
C GLU A 351 6.27 -39.32 6.28
N TYR A 352 6.05 -38.15 5.66
CA TYR A 352 4.82 -37.37 5.76
C TYR A 352 4.65 -36.41 4.57
N ILE A 353 3.46 -35.80 4.50
CA ILE A 353 3.20 -34.57 3.74
C ILE A 353 2.87 -33.49 4.77
N GLY A 354 3.71 -32.47 4.89
CA GLY A 354 3.56 -31.39 5.86
C GLY A 354 2.88 -30.16 5.25
N PHE A 355 2.21 -29.39 6.11
CA PHE A 355 1.56 -28.13 5.74
C PHE A 355 1.99 -27.04 6.71
N ASP A 356 2.69 -26.03 6.18
CA ASP A 356 2.96 -24.77 6.88
C ASP A 356 2.09 -23.69 6.27
N THR A 357 1.50 -22.85 7.11
CA THR A 357 0.62 -21.77 6.65
C THR A 357 1.02 -20.48 7.32
N TYR A 358 1.41 -19.52 6.49
CA TYR A 358 1.55 -18.13 6.85
C TYR A 358 0.26 -17.45 6.44
N VAL A 359 -0.62 -17.25 7.41
CA VAL A 359 -1.85 -16.50 7.19
C VAL A 359 -1.53 -15.04 7.44
N MET A 360 -1.48 -14.27 6.36
CA MET A 360 -1.67 -12.84 6.45
C MET A 360 -3.19 -12.68 6.52
N PRO A 361 -3.77 -12.33 7.69
CA PRO A 361 -5.22 -12.24 7.84
C PRO A 361 -5.82 -11.26 6.82
N PHE A 362 -7.15 -11.09 6.83
CA PHE A 362 -7.75 -9.84 6.34
C PHE A 362 -7.16 -8.69 7.16
N ASP A 363 -5.94 -8.33 6.86
CA ASP A 363 -5.51 -6.98 7.03
C ASP A 363 -6.24 -6.28 5.91
N GLU A 364 -7.05 -5.28 6.24
CA GLU A 364 -7.70 -4.38 5.30
C GLU A 364 -6.70 -3.63 4.40
N ASN A 365 -5.43 -4.04 4.41
CA ASN A 365 -4.25 -3.40 3.88
C ASN A 365 -3.97 -3.95 2.50
N ILE A 366 -4.56 -3.28 1.53
CA ILE A 366 -4.03 -3.25 0.19
C ILE A 366 -2.65 -2.60 0.27
N ARG A 367 -1.60 -3.40 0.11
CA ARG A 367 -0.22 -2.94 0.12
C ARG A 367 0.14 -2.39 -1.25
N PHE A 368 0.24 -1.06 -1.34
CA PHE A 368 1.17 -0.48 -2.29
C PHE A 368 2.57 -0.75 -1.71
N GLU A 369 3.55 -1.17 -2.52
CA GLU A 369 4.96 -1.12 -2.09
C GLU A 369 5.34 0.35 -1.87
N SER A 370 5.05 0.85 -0.68
CA SER A 370 5.39 2.17 -0.22
C SER A 370 5.64 2.00 1.28
N ASP A 371 6.90 2.13 1.67
CA ASP A 371 7.37 1.93 3.05
C ASP A 371 6.39 2.59 4.06
N GLY A 372 5.56 1.79 4.76
CA GLY A 372 4.70 2.25 5.86
C GLY A 372 3.33 2.87 5.51
N ILE A 373 2.76 2.65 4.32
CA ILE A 373 1.37 3.10 4.00
C ILE A 373 0.49 1.92 3.60
N ASN A 374 -0.63 1.78 4.32
CA ASN A 374 -1.65 0.79 4.06
C ASN A 374 -2.88 1.44 3.39
N PHE A 375 -3.39 0.88 2.31
CA PHE A 375 -4.68 1.32 1.76
C PHE A 375 -5.80 0.48 2.36
N LYS A 376 -6.86 1.11 2.87
CA LYS A 376 -8.07 0.42 3.30
C LYS A 376 -9.27 0.92 2.50
N GLY A 377 -10.07 0.00 1.95
CA GLY A 377 -11.23 0.33 1.12
C GLY A 377 -11.27 -0.46 -0.19
N ARG A 378 -12.47 -0.59 -0.78
CA ARG A 378 -12.66 -1.40 -2.00
C ARG A 378 -12.19 -0.68 -3.26
N LYS A 379 -11.66 -1.49 -4.20
CA LYS A 379 -11.22 -1.16 -5.57
C LYS A 379 -11.96 0.02 -6.22
N LEU A 380 -11.19 0.87 -6.92
CA LEU A 380 -11.69 1.67 -8.05
C LEU A 380 -11.35 1.00 -9.38
#